data_AF-A0A327JD08-F1
#
_entry.id   AF-A0A327JD08-F1
#
_cell.length_a   1.000
_cell.length_b   1.000
_cell.length_c   1.000
_cell.angle_alpha   90.00
_cell.angle_beta   90.00
_cell.angle_gamma   90.00
#
_symmetry.space_group_name_H-M   'P 1'
#
loop_
_entity.id
_entity.type
_entity.pdbx_description
1 polymer ?
#
loop_
_entity_poly.entity_id
_entity_poly.type
_entity_poly.pdbx_seq_one_letter_code
_entity_poly.pdbx_strand_id
1 'polypeptide(L)'
;NPWGLNRKERENWRDIRDDVEVPTEKEMKKIGESFEYLFWVGSMGSYDRRSQKIAMAFARLLNQAGVTFAILGNKEKNSGDTPRRL
;
A
#
# COMPACT_ATOMS: atom_id res chain seq x y z
N ASN A 1 -8.87 0.13 -12.04
CA ASN A 1 -9.24 0.82 -10.77
C ASN A 1 -10.11 2.02 -11.18
N PRO A 2 -10.72 2.77 -10.24
CA PRO A 2 -11.54 3.94 -10.59
C PRO A 2 -10.79 5.07 -11.32
N TRP A 3 -9.46 5.08 -11.28
CA TRP A 3 -8.59 6.07 -11.93
C TRP A 3 -8.19 5.70 -13.36
N GLY A 4 -8.63 4.55 -13.89
CA GLY A 4 -8.24 4.09 -15.23
C GLY A 4 -6.76 3.72 -15.40
N LEU A 5 -5.95 3.78 -14.34
CA LEU A 5 -4.52 3.50 -14.37
C LEU A 5 -4.22 2.00 -14.42
N ASN A 6 -3.00 1.65 -14.83
CA ASN A 6 -2.58 0.26 -14.93
C ASN A 6 -2.60 -0.42 -13.55
N ARG A 7 -3.12 -1.65 -13.48
CA ARG A 7 -3.15 -2.40 -12.22
C ARG A 7 -1.75 -2.72 -11.71
N LYS A 8 -0.77 -2.93 -12.60
CA LYS A 8 0.61 -3.24 -12.23
C LYS A 8 1.32 -2.10 -11.49
N GLU A 9 0.82 -0.88 -11.63
CA GLU A 9 1.38 0.32 -11.00
C GLU A 9 0.83 0.53 -9.58
N ARG A 10 0.02 -0.41 -9.04
CA ARG A 10 -0.68 -0.22 -7.76
C ARG A 10 0.27 -0.03 -6.59
N GLU A 11 1.43 -0.68 -6.61
CA GLU A 11 2.38 -0.65 -5.52
C GLU A 11 3.50 0.39 -5.70
N ASN A 12 3.58 1.06 -6.87
CA ASN A 12 4.64 2.03 -7.20
C ASN A 12 4.74 3.21 -6.21
N TRP A 13 3.65 3.54 -5.51
CA TRP A 13 3.67 4.61 -4.51
C TRP A 13 4.66 4.33 -3.37
N ARG A 14 4.95 3.05 -3.12
CA ARG A 14 5.87 2.65 -2.06
C ARG A 14 7.31 3.05 -2.37
N ASP A 15 7.64 3.23 -3.65
CA ASP A 15 8.97 3.59 -4.12
C ASP A 15 9.18 5.12 -4.19
N ILE A 16 8.24 5.93 -3.67
CA ILE A 16 8.38 7.40 -3.61
C ILE A 16 9.52 7.82 -2.68
N ARG A 17 9.89 6.96 -1.72
CA ARG A 17 10.90 7.21 -0.69
C ARG A 17 11.70 5.94 -0.42
N ASP A 18 13.01 6.06 -0.52
CA ASP A 18 13.93 4.93 -0.25
C ASP A 18 14.15 4.70 1.26
N ASP A 19 13.77 5.65 2.12
CA ASP A 19 13.92 5.57 3.58
C ASP A 19 12.73 4.92 4.30
N VAL A 20 11.74 4.41 3.56
CA VAL A 20 10.53 3.81 4.13
C VAL A 20 10.34 2.41 3.57
N GLU A 21 10.40 1.41 4.43
CA GLU A 21 10.16 0.02 4.02
C GLU A 21 8.66 -0.29 3.99
N VAL A 22 8.19 -0.86 2.88
CA VAL A 22 6.79 -1.22 2.66
C VAL A 22 6.76 -2.58 1.96
N PRO A 23 7.03 -3.69 2.67
CA PRO A 23 7.06 -5.00 2.07
C PRO A 23 5.66 -5.46 1.67
N THR A 24 5.58 -6.29 0.64
CA THR A 24 4.35 -7.03 0.32
C THR A 24 4.26 -8.30 1.17
N GLU A 25 3.04 -8.80 1.40
CA GLU A 25 2.81 -10.10 2.05
C GLU A 25 3.61 -11.21 1.37
N LYS A 26 3.74 -11.15 0.03
CA LYS A 26 4.51 -12.13 -0.74
C LYS A 26 6.01 -12.04 -0.44
N GLU A 27 6.56 -10.84 -0.30
CA GLU A 27 7.97 -10.64 0.05
C GLU A 27 8.24 -11.14 1.48
N MET A 28 7.40 -10.77 2.45
CA MET A 28 7.49 -11.26 3.85
C MET A 28 7.47 -12.79 3.91
N LYS A 29 6.51 -13.42 3.20
CA LYS A 29 6.41 -14.87 3.13
C LYS A 29 7.64 -15.53 2.50
N LYS A 30 8.30 -14.86 1.54
CA LYS A 30 9.50 -15.39 0.86
C LYS A 30 10.72 -15.37 1.79
N ILE A 31 10.86 -14.34 2.63
CA ILE A 31 11.96 -14.23 3.59
C ILE A 31 11.69 -14.97 4.91
N GLY A 32 10.46 -15.46 5.11
CA GLY A 32 10.08 -16.21 6.30
C GLY A 32 9.74 -15.34 7.51
N GLU A 33 9.48 -14.05 7.30
CA GLU A 33 9.11 -13.11 8.35
C GLU A 33 7.60 -12.94 8.44
N SER A 34 7.11 -12.71 9.65
CA SER A 34 5.71 -12.39 9.92
C SER A 34 5.51 -10.89 10.10
N PHE A 35 4.27 -10.44 9.93
CA PHE A 35 3.85 -9.07 10.18
C PHE A 35 2.58 -9.07 11.03
N GLU A 36 2.40 -8.06 11.86
CA GLU A 36 1.22 -7.93 12.74
C GLU A 36 0.02 -7.38 11.95
N TYR A 37 0.24 -6.41 11.06
CA TYR A 37 -0.83 -5.73 10.34
C TYR A 37 -0.72 -5.84 8.82
N LEU A 38 -1.87 -6.05 8.17
CA LEU A 38 -1.99 -5.86 6.73
C LEU A 38 -2.50 -4.44 6.45
N PHE A 39 -1.67 -3.59 5.86
CA PHE A 39 -2.09 -2.25 5.46
C PHE A 39 -2.83 -2.30 4.11
N TRP A 40 -4.15 -2.15 4.17
CA TRP A 40 -4.99 -2.01 2.99
C TRP A 40 -4.94 -0.57 2.46
N VAL A 41 -4.23 -0.37 1.36
CA VAL A 41 -3.90 0.98 0.84
C VAL A 41 -5.11 1.61 0.13
N GLY A 42 -5.89 0.77 -0.56
CA GLY A 42 -7.01 1.21 -1.38
C GLY A 42 -6.59 1.93 -2.66
N SER A 43 -7.56 2.19 -3.53
CA SER A 43 -7.26 2.79 -4.85
C SER A 43 -6.75 4.24 -4.72
N MET A 44 -7.24 5.02 -3.76
CA MET A 44 -6.81 6.41 -3.61
C MET A 44 -5.36 6.49 -3.11
N GLY A 45 -4.99 5.73 -2.08
CA GLY A 45 -3.61 5.66 -1.60
C GLY A 45 -2.64 5.07 -2.65
N SER A 46 -3.13 4.20 -3.54
CA SER A 46 -2.30 3.59 -4.59
C SER A 46 -2.07 4.51 -5.80
N TYR A 47 -3.04 5.34 -6.18
CA TYR A 47 -3.05 6.01 -7.49
C TYR A 47 -3.16 7.54 -7.43
N ASP A 48 -3.82 8.09 -6.42
CA ASP A 48 -3.99 9.54 -6.30
C ASP A 48 -2.74 10.16 -5.64
N ARG A 49 -2.09 11.11 -6.32
CA ARG A 49 -0.84 11.72 -5.84
C ARG A 49 -0.94 12.38 -4.47
N ARG A 50 -2.10 12.93 -4.11
CA ARG A 50 -2.30 13.56 -2.80
C ARG A 50 -2.44 12.49 -1.73
N SER A 51 -3.22 11.45 -1.98
CA SER A 51 -3.41 10.34 -1.05
C SER A 51 -2.19 9.43 -0.91
N GLN A 52 -1.36 9.28 -1.95
CA GLN A 52 -0.06 8.59 -1.87
C GLN A 52 0.84 9.21 -0.79
N LYS A 53 0.86 10.55 -0.67
CA LYS A 53 1.63 11.23 0.40
C LYS A 53 1.14 10.86 1.80
N ILE A 54 -0.17 10.66 1.96
CA ILE A 54 -0.78 10.25 3.23
C ILE A 54 -0.41 8.79 3.54
N ALA A 55 -0.55 7.89 2.56
CA ALA A 55 -0.15 6.49 2.70
C ALA A 55 1.33 6.35 3.05
N MET A 56 2.19 7.12 2.39
CA MET A 56 3.63 7.17 2.67
C MET A 56 3.95 7.71 4.07
N ALA A 57 3.29 8.79 4.50
CA ALA A 57 3.47 9.32 5.84
C ALA A 57 3.05 8.30 6.92
N PHE A 58 1.96 7.57 6.69
CA PHE A 58 1.50 6.52 7.59
C PHE A 58 2.48 5.35 7.65
N ALA A 59 2.95 4.84 6.50
CA ALA A 59 3.97 3.80 6.44
C ALA A 59 5.25 4.19 7.19
N ARG A 60 5.71 5.45 7.04
CA ARG A 60 6.87 5.97 7.78
C ARG A 60 6.67 5.96 9.30
N LEU A 61 5.47 6.32 9.77
CA LEU A 61 5.16 6.28 11.20
C LEU A 61 5.18 4.84 11.74
N LEU A 62 4.67 3.86 10.99
CA LEU A 62 4.73 2.45 11.37
C LEU A 62 6.17 1.95 11.47
N ASN A 63 7.00 2.27 10.48
CA ASN A 63 8.44 1.97 10.49
C ASN A 63 9.11 2.56 11.74
N GLN A 64 8.87 3.85 12.03
CA GLN A 64 9.47 4.52 13.20
C GLN A 64 8.96 3.98 14.54
N ALA A 65 7.71 3.50 14.59
CA ALA A 65 7.12 2.91 15.78
C ALA A 65 7.53 1.44 15.99
N GLY A 66 8.28 0.82 15.06
CA GLY A 66 8.62 -0.59 15.10
C GLY A 66 7.42 -1.52 14.89
N VAL A 67 6.33 -1.00 14.31
CA VAL A 67 5.13 -1.79 14.00
C VAL A 67 5.36 -2.53 12.69
N THR A 68 5.33 -3.86 12.73
CA THR A 68 5.52 -4.69 11.54
C THR A 68 4.24 -4.75 10.72
N PHE A 69 4.35 -4.45 9.43
CA PHE A 69 3.21 -4.47 8.52
C PHE A 69 3.62 -4.93 7.13
N ALA A 70 2.62 -5.32 6.34
CA ALA A 70 2.80 -5.61 4.92
C ALA A 70 1.61 -5.08 4.11
N ILE A 71 1.79 -4.93 2.80
CA ILE A 71 0.71 -4.62 1.85
C ILE A 71 0.38 -5.83 0.98
N LEU A 72 -0.80 -5.86 0.38
CA LEU A 72 -1.15 -6.87 -0.63
C LEU A 72 -0.46 -6.61 -1.99
N GLY A 73 0.04 -5.39 -2.19
CA GLY A 73 0.64 -4.95 -3.45
C GLY A 73 -0.35 -5.06 -4.62
N ASN A 74 0.14 -5.57 -5.74
CA ASN A 74 -0.68 -5.80 -6.94
C ASN A 74 -1.84 -6.80 -6.78
N LYS A 75 -1.90 -7.57 -5.67
CA LYS A 75 -3.05 -8.45 -5.38
C LYS A 75 -4.26 -7.69 -4.82
N GLU A 76 -4.07 -6.48 -4.30
CA GLU A 76 -5.16 -5.70 -3.69
C GLU A 76 -6.18 -5.24 -4.74
N LYS A 77 -7.46 -5.50 -4.48
CA LYS A 77 -8.57 -5.07 -5.36
C LYS A 77 -9.20 -3.77 -4.85
N ASN A 78 -10.15 -3.24 -5.61
CA ASN A 78 -10.94 -2.10 -5.16
C ASN A 78 -11.86 -2.55 -4.00
N SER A 79 -12.04 -1.71 -2.98
CA SER A 79 -13.01 -1.90 -1.89
C SER A 79 -14.47 -1.76 -2.35
N GLY A 80 -14.71 -1.24 -3.57
CA GLY A 80 -16.05 -0.97 -4.08
C GLY A 80 -16.66 0.35 -3.58
N ASP A 81 -15.92 1.12 -2.77
CA ASP A 81 -16.42 2.38 -2.22
C ASP A 81 -16.64 3.46 -3.30
N THR A 82 -15.78 3.53 -4.33
CA THR A 82 -16.00 4.50 -5.43
C THR A 82 -17.26 4.20 -6.24
N PRO A 83 -17.49 2.97 -6.75
CA PRO A 83 -18.78 2.63 -7.37
C PRO A 83 -20.01 2.84 -6.46
N ARG A 84 -19.87 2.66 -5.14
CA ARG A 84 -20.98 2.87 -4.18
C ARG A 84 -21.35 4.34 -4.00
N ARG A 85 -20.45 5.28 -4.29
CA ARG A 85 -20.64 6.73 -4.08
C ARG A 85 -21.00 7.49 -5.35
N LEU A 86 -20.99 6.81 -6.50
CA LEU A 86 -21.48 7.31 -7.78
C LEU A 86 -22.97 6.97 -7.90
#